data_AF-A0A3Q1G7L0-F1
#
_entry.id   AF-A0A3Q1G7L0-F1
#
_cell.length_a   1.000
_cell.length_b   1.000
_cell.length_c   1.000
_cell.angle_alpha   90.00
_cell.angle_beta   90.00
_cell.angle_gamma   90.00
#
_symmetry.space_group_name_H-M   'P 1'
#
loop_
_entity.id
_entity.type
_entity.pdbx_description
1 polymer ?
#
loop_
_entity_poly.entity_id
_entity_poly.type
_entity_poly.pdbx_seq_one_letter_code
_entity_poly.pdbx_strand_id
1 'polypeptide(L)'
;MVDVLKFLSWNVKGANVAIKRKKLLLYLKQKKVDVCFLQETHLDNEESTKLQRDWVSKIFYSAYSSSQRGVCILLHKNVNITIHNQLSDREGRWVAIILYFLRWRWNR
;
A
#
# COMPACT_ATOMS: atom_id res chain seq x y z
N MET A 1 -20.29 16.91 -0.10
CA MET A 1 -20.21 15.47 -0.37
C MET A 1 -19.17 14.93 0.60
N VAL A 2 -19.50 13.95 1.44
CA VAL A 2 -18.51 13.37 2.36
C VAL A 2 -17.58 12.53 1.50
N ASP A 3 -16.30 12.87 1.45
CA ASP A 3 -15.30 12.04 0.77
C ASP A 3 -15.18 10.71 1.54
N VAL A 4 -15.88 9.68 1.08
CA VAL A 4 -15.84 8.34 1.68
C VAL A 4 -14.52 7.69 1.29
N LEU A 5 -13.70 7.37 2.28
CA LEU A 5 -12.42 6.71 2.07
C LEU A 5 -12.61 5.19 1.99
N LYS A 6 -12.11 4.57 0.91
CA LYS A 6 -12.25 3.14 0.67
C LYS A 6 -11.00 2.37 1.07
N PHE A 7 -11.16 1.54 2.11
CA PHE A 7 -10.14 0.61 2.57
C PHE A 7 -10.35 -0.79 2.00
N LEU A 8 -9.25 -1.49 1.71
CA LEU A 8 -9.27 -2.90 1.33
C LEU A 8 -8.09 -3.63 1.97
N SER A 9 -8.34 -4.79 2.57
CA SER A 9 -7.30 -5.71 3.03
C SER A 9 -7.33 -6.99 2.22
N TRP A 10 -6.17 -7.50 1.82
CA TRP A 10 -6.07 -8.71 1.00
C TRP A 10 -4.78 -9.50 1.26
N ASN A 11 -4.93 -10.75 1.70
CA ASN A 11 -3.87 -11.75 1.66
C ASN A 11 -3.71 -12.27 0.22
N VAL A 12 -2.61 -11.91 -0.44
CA VAL A 12 -2.40 -12.16 -1.89
C VAL A 12 -1.73 -13.49 -2.19
N LYS A 13 -1.26 -14.21 -1.16
CA LYS A 13 -0.56 -15.51 -1.29
C LYS A 13 0.58 -15.45 -2.33
N GLY A 14 1.44 -14.45 -2.21
CA GLY A 14 2.59 -14.18 -3.08
C GLY A 14 2.27 -13.26 -4.25
N ALA A 15 3.12 -12.26 -4.48
CA ALA A 15 3.09 -11.31 -5.59
C ALA A 15 4.44 -11.21 -6.33
N ASN A 16 5.34 -12.15 -6.09
CA ASN A 16 6.66 -12.28 -6.73
C ASN A 16 6.56 -12.46 -8.26
N VAL A 17 5.55 -13.19 -8.75
CA VAL A 17 5.31 -13.34 -10.19
C VAL A 17 4.78 -12.04 -10.80
N ALA A 18 5.51 -11.47 -11.76
CA ALA A 18 5.19 -10.18 -12.38
C ALA A 18 3.77 -10.10 -12.97
N ILE A 19 3.30 -11.18 -13.63
CA ILE A 19 1.94 -11.25 -14.20
C ILE A 19 0.89 -11.17 -13.10
N LYS A 20 1.08 -11.90 -11.98
CA LYS A 20 0.17 -11.88 -10.83
C LYS A 20 0.14 -10.51 -10.18
N ARG A 21 1.31 -9.90 -9.98
CA ARG A 21 1.46 -8.52 -9.46
C ARG A 21 0.75 -7.49 -10.32
N LYS A 22 0.86 -7.58 -11.65
CA LYS A 22 0.13 -6.71 -12.59
C LYS A 22 -1.38 -6.85 -12.44
N LYS A 23 -1.90 -8.09 -12.38
CA LYS A 23 -3.34 -8.36 -12.18
C LYS A 23 -3.84 -7.82 -10.83
N LEU A 24 -3.07 -8.02 -9.76
CA LEU A 24 -3.33 -7.47 -8.43
C LEU A 24 -3.49 -5.95 -8.48
N LEU A 25 -2.50 -5.23 -9.02
CA LEU A 25 -2.53 -3.77 -9.08
C LEU A 25 -3.66 -3.24 -9.98
N LEU A 26 -3.97 -3.93 -11.09
CA LEU A 26 -5.09 -3.58 -11.96
C LEU A 26 -6.43 -3.72 -11.24
N TYR A 27 -6.62 -4.81 -10.48
CA TYR A 27 -7.83 -5.04 -9.70
C TYR A 27 -8.05 -3.93 -8.66
N LEU A 28 -6.99 -3.55 -7.92
CA LEU A 28 -7.06 -2.48 -6.92
C LEU A 28 -7.43 -1.14 -7.56
N LYS A 29 -6.82 -0.81 -8.71
CA LYS A 29 -7.12 0.40 -9.50
C LYS A 29 -8.59 0.41 -9.95
N GLN A 30 -9.09 -0.69 -10.50
CA GLN A 30 -10.50 -0.81 -10.94
C GLN A 30 -11.49 -0.69 -9.79
N LYS A 31 -11.14 -1.17 -8.59
CA LYS A 31 -11.97 -1.05 -7.39
C LYS A 31 -11.91 0.34 -6.76
N LYS A 32 -11.09 1.26 -7.29
CA LYS A 32 -10.90 2.62 -6.76
C LYS A 32 -10.59 2.58 -5.25
N VAL A 33 -9.66 1.72 -4.86
CA VAL A 33 -9.23 1.59 -3.46
C VAL A 33 -8.34 2.78 -3.12
N ASP A 34 -8.62 3.43 -2.00
CA ASP A 34 -7.83 4.56 -1.51
C ASP A 34 -6.66 4.12 -0.64
N VAL A 35 -6.91 3.14 0.23
CA VAL A 35 -5.90 2.55 1.12
C VAL A 35 -6.00 1.03 1.03
N CYS A 36 -4.91 0.39 0.62
CA CYS A 36 -4.86 -1.06 0.48
C CYS A 36 -3.83 -1.67 1.44
N PHE A 37 -4.23 -2.71 2.17
CA PHE A 37 -3.36 -3.55 3.00
C PHE A 37 -3.17 -4.90 2.32
N LEU A 38 -1.93 -5.25 2.02
CA LEU A 38 -1.56 -6.51 1.40
C LEU A 38 -0.79 -7.37 2.40
N GLN A 39 -1.12 -8.65 2.49
CA GLN A 39 -0.40 -9.64 3.31
C GLN A 39 0.08 -10.81 2.47
N GLU A 40 1.10 -11.52 2.97
CA GLU A 40 1.77 -12.61 2.26
C GLU A 40 2.24 -12.15 0.88
N THR A 41 2.92 -11.01 0.80
CA THR A 41 3.36 -10.47 -0.49
C THR A 41 4.48 -11.28 -1.11
N HIS A 42 5.32 -11.94 -0.29
CA HIS A 42 6.50 -12.71 -0.71
C HIS A 42 7.41 -11.90 -1.64
N LEU A 43 7.61 -10.62 -1.32
CA LEU A 43 8.49 -9.69 -2.03
C LEU A 43 9.68 -9.35 -1.15
N ASP A 44 10.85 -9.17 -1.76
CA ASP A 44 11.98 -8.51 -1.12
C ASP A 44 11.82 -6.98 -1.18
N ASN A 45 12.82 -6.26 -0.65
CA ASN A 45 12.79 -4.80 -0.62
C ASN A 45 12.71 -4.20 -2.04
N GLU A 46 13.49 -4.71 -2.99
CA GLU A 46 13.53 -4.19 -4.35
C GLU A 46 12.20 -4.41 -5.07
N GLU A 47 11.64 -5.63 -5.03
CA GLU A 47 10.35 -5.94 -5.64
C GLU A 47 9.18 -5.21 -4.97
N SER A 48 9.26 -4.96 -3.66
CA SER A 48 8.25 -4.19 -2.94
C SER A 48 8.16 -2.76 -3.47
N THR A 49 9.28 -2.14 -3.85
CA THR A 49 9.26 -0.80 -4.48
C THR A 49 8.49 -0.77 -5.81
N LYS A 50 8.46 -1.89 -6.54
CA LYS A 50 7.77 -2.03 -7.83
C LYS A 50 6.24 -2.04 -7.72
N LEU A 51 5.69 -2.05 -6.49
CA LEU A 51 4.27 -1.83 -6.22
C LEU A 51 3.87 -0.36 -6.33
N GLN A 52 4.82 0.58 -6.20
CA GLN A 52 4.54 2.00 -6.43
C GLN A 52 4.35 2.25 -7.93
N ARG A 53 3.20 2.81 -8.30
CA ARG A 53 2.76 3.05 -9.69
C ARG A 53 2.10 4.42 -9.82
N ASP A 54 1.75 4.79 -11.04
CA ASP A 54 1.10 6.05 -11.41
C ASP A 54 -0.11 6.47 -10.54
N TRP A 55 -0.85 5.50 -10.00
CA TRP A 55 -2.02 5.73 -9.14
C TRP A 55 -1.73 5.56 -7.64
N VAL A 56 -0.58 4.97 -7.28
CA VAL A 56 -0.15 4.73 -5.89
C VAL A 56 0.91 5.77 -5.54
N SER A 57 0.54 6.78 -4.74
CA SER A 57 1.48 7.86 -4.37
C SER A 57 2.56 7.38 -3.41
N LYS A 58 2.19 6.55 -2.43
CA LYS A 58 3.09 6.09 -1.38
C LYS A 58 2.87 4.61 -1.11
N ILE A 59 3.97 3.94 -0.78
CA ILE A 59 3.99 2.56 -0.33
C ILE A 59 4.72 2.49 1.00
N PHE A 60 4.28 1.58 1.86
CA PHE A 60 4.97 1.21 3.09
C PHE A 60 5.00 -0.29 3.14
N TYR A 61 6.11 -0.89 3.52
CA TYR A 61 6.21 -2.34 3.54
C TYR A 61 7.16 -2.80 4.62
N SER A 62 6.93 -4.03 5.05
CA SER A 62 7.89 -4.83 5.80
C SER A 62 8.10 -6.09 4.97
N ALA A 63 9.32 -6.26 4.44
CA ALA A 63 9.69 -7.41 3.63
C ALA A 63 10.61 -8.34 4.44
N TYR A 64 10.62 -9.62 4.09
CA TYR A 64 11.50 -10.60 4.73
C TYR A 64 12.29 -11.37 3.68
N SER A 65 11.59 -12.09 2.79
CA SER A 65 12.21 -12.77 1.66
C SER A 65 11.22 -12.90 0.50
N SER A 66 11.72 -13.27 -0.68
CA SER A 66 10.93 -13.49 -1.89
C SER A 66 10.10 -14.79 -1.88
N SER A 67 10.15 -15.55 -0.78
CA SER A 67 9.47 -16.85 -0.63
C SER A 67 8.51 -16.91 0.55
N GLN A 68 8.58 -15.96 1.50
CA GLN A 68 7.79 -16.00 2.73
C GLN A 68 7.48 -14.61 3.26
N ARG A 69 6.31 -14.48 3.90
CA ARG A 69 5.85 -13.28 4.62
C ARG A 69 5.82 -12.03 3.74
N GLY A 70 5.77 -10.87 4.37
CA GLY A 70 5.72 -9.59 3.70
C GLY A 70 4.34 -8.98 3.78
N VAL A 71 4.32 -7.73 4.20
CA VAL A 71 3.11 -6.91 4.28
C VAL A 71 3.36 -5.56 3.62
N CYS A 72 2.32 -4.98 3.04
CA CYS A 72 2.42 -3.69 2.37
C CYS A 72 1.15 -2.86 2.55
N ILE A 73 1.32 -1.55 2.73
CA ILE A 73 0.27 -0.53 2.66
C ILE A 73 0.49 0.26 1.37
N LEU A 74 -0.52 0.31 0.50
CA LEU A 74 -0.55 1.16 -0.69
C LEU A 74 -1.52 2.30 -0.47
N LEU A 75 -1.10 3.53 -0.77
CA LEU A 75 -1.94 4.71 -0.71
C LEU A 75 -2.18 5.28 -2.10
N HIS A 76 -3.46 5.49 -2.44
CA HIS A 76 -3.86 6.11 -3.68
C HIS A 76 -3.44 7.59 -3.70
N LYS A 77 -3.06 8.10 -4.87
CA LYS A 77 -2.59 9.50 -5.04
C LYS A 77 -3.61 10.59 -4.69
N ASN A 78 -4.89 10.23 -4.67
CA ASN A 78 -5.97 11.14 -4.33
C ASN A 78 -6.15 11.31 -2.82
N VAL A 79 -5.50 10.47 -2.01
CA VAL A 79 -5.57 10.56 -0.55
C VAL A 79 -4.60 11.65 -0.08
N ASN A 80 -5.15 12.81 0.26
CA ASN A 80 -4.36 13.96 0.69
C ASN A 80 -3.94 13.82 2.17
N ILE A 81 -2.73 13.32 2.40
CA ILE A 81 -2.21 13.04 3.74
C ILE A 81 -0.75 13.46 3.92
N THR A 82 -0.40 13.74 5.17
CA THR A 82 0.98 13.87 5.64
C THR A 82 1.35 12.66 6.51
N ILE A 83 2.52 12.09 6.26
CA ILE A 83 3.04 10.97 7.05
C ILE A 83 3.83 11.56 8.21
N HIS A 84 3.46 11.19 9.42
CA HIS A 84 4.13 11.63 10.64
C HIS A 84 5.16 10.61 11.11
N ASN A 85 4.78 9.33 11.11
CA ASN A 85 5.66 8.26 11.54
C ASN A 85 5.40 6.97 10.76
N GLN A 86 6.42 6.13 10.65
CA GLN A 86 6.36 4.80 10.07
C GLN A 86 7.04 3.83 11.03
N LEU A 87 6.37 2.72 11.30
CA LEU A 87 6.83 1.65 12.16
C LEU A 87 6.72 0.33 11.39
N SER A 88 7.71 -0.54 11.51
CA SER A 88 7.69 -1.86 10.88
C SER A 88 8.57 -2.83 11.66
N ASP A 89 8.25 -4.11 11.57
CA ASP A 89 9.17 -5.15 12.04
C ASP A 89 10.28 -5.43 11.03
N ARG A 90 11.28 -6.22 11.47
CA ARG A 90 12.33 -6.76 10.59
C ARG A 90 11.97 -8.14 10.02
N GLU A 91 10.85 -8.72 10.44
CA GLU A 91 10.45 -10.09 10.14
C GLU A 91 9.36 -10.19 9.07
N GLY A 92 8.94 -9.07 8.48
CA GLY A 92 7.97 -9.04 7.38
C GLY A 92 6.51 -9.25 7.80
N ARG A 93 6.16 -9.06 9.08
CA ARG A 93 4.82 -9.39 9.61
C ARG A 93 3.91 -8.19 9.80
N TRP A 94 4.44 -7.00 10.06
CA TRP A 94 3.61 -5.82 10.24
C TRP A 94 4.30 -4.52 9.80
N VAL A 95 3.48 -3.60 9.30
CA VAL A 95 3.85 -2.21 9.04
C VAL A 95 2.69 -1.32 9.49
N ALA A 96 3.01 -0.23 10.15
CA ALA A 96 2.05 0.75 10.63
C ALA A 96 2.53 2.16 10.27
N ILE A 97 1.58 3.04 9.98
CA ILE A 97 1.86 4.44 9.69
C ILE A 97 0.96 5.32 10.56
N ILE A 98 1.55 6.39 11.09
CA ILE A 98 0.81 7.48 11.73
C ILE A 98 0.74 8.61 10.71
N LEU A 99 -0.47 9.05 10.41
CA LEU A 99 -0.73 10.05 9.37
C LEU A 99 -1.76 11.08 9.83
N TYR A 100 -1.73 12.24 9.16
CA TYR A 100 -2.74 13.28 9.29
C TYR A 100 -3.41 13.51 7.95
N PHE A 101 -4.74 13.60 7.94
CA PHE A 101 -5.48 14.04 6.76
C PHE A 101 -5.32 15.55 6.58
N LEU A 102 -4.88 15.95 5.40
CA LEU A 102 -4.84 17.35 5.02
C LEU A 102 -6.25 17.76 4.60
N ARG A 103 -6.97 18.43 5.51
CA ARG A 103 -8.24 19.08 5.18
C ARG A 103 -7.95 20.29 4.29
N TRP A 104 -8.76 20.48 3.25
CA TRP A 104 -8.67 21.61 2.34
C TRP A 104 -8.55 22.93 3.12
N ARG A 105 -7.43 23.65 2.92
CA ARG A 105 -7.32 25.05 3.29
C ARG A 105 -8.16 25.82 2.27
N TRP A 106 -9.25 26.45 2.72
CA TRP A 106 -9.87 27.52 1.95
C TRP A 106 -8.83 28.63 1.79
N ASN A 107 -8.32 28.80 0.58
CA ASN A 107 -7.71 30.07 0.20
C ASN A 107 -8.88 31.05 -0.02
N ARG A 108 -8.88 32.11 0.78
CA ARG A 108 -9.68 33.32 0.54
C ARG A 108 -9.20 34.02 -0.71
#